data_AF-A0A0Q8W5K7-F1
#
_entry.id   AF-A0A0Q8W5K7-F1
#
_cell.length_a   1.000
_cell.length_b   1.000
_cell.length_c   1.000
_cell.angle_alpha   90.00
_cell.angle_beta   90.00
_cell.angle_gamma   90.00
#
_symmetry.space_group_name_H-M   'P 1'
#
loop_
_entity.id
_entity.type
_entity.pdbx_description
1 polymer ?
#
loop_
_entity_poly.entity_id
_entity_poly.type
_entity_poly.pdbx_seq_one_letter_code
_entity_poly.pdbx_strand_id
1 'polypeptide(L)'
;MVFGAGLSEILILLALAGIAVLILLPGSGSTYDVADETIVRGVSLETADQVLFRELSEVRGMTLVEAHAGSYTLQRESRPGWAYVVAIFLFPLGLVFLLMKQEQRIQVSLSAHESGCRLRVVGRARRRDIDHVASCISRVLPVPSLFTY
;
A
#
# COMPACT_ATOMS: atom_id res chain seq x y z
N MET A 1 -47.99 27.12 -1.99
CA MET A 1 -48.25 26.02 -1.05
C MET A 1 -46.99 25.20 -0.93
N VAL A 2 -46.23 25.38 0.16
CA VAL A 2 -44.98 24.65 0.39
C VAL A 2 -45.35 23.40 1.18
N PHE A 3 -45.32 22.24 0.53
CA PHE A 3 -45.50 20.96 1.21
C PHE A 3 -44.39 20.80 2.24
N GLY A 4 -44.76 20.71 3.52
CA GLY A 4 -43.85 20.35 4.58
C GLY A 4 -43.37 18.93 4.32
N ALA A 5 -42.13 18.79 3.85
CA ALA A 5 -41.50 17.50 3.69
C ALA A 5 -41.65 16.75 5.02
N GLY A 6 -42.23 15.55 4.96
CA GLY A 6 -42.35 14.71 6.14
C GLY A 6 -40.96 14.42 6.67
N LEU A 7 -40.79 14.35 7.98
CA LEU A 7 -39.51 14.01 8.61
C LEU A 7 -38.94 12.69 8.05
N SER A 8 -39.81 11.80 7.57
CA SER A 8 -39.47 10.58 6.82
C SER A 8 -38.85 10.82 5.43
N GLU A 9 -39.31 11.79 4.66
CA GLU A 9 -38.76 12.12 3.33
C GLU A 9 -37.35 12.71 3.45
N ILE A 10 -37.14 13.57 4.44
CA ILE A 10 -35.83 14.15 4.73
C ILE A 10 -34.83 13.04 5.12
N LEU A 11 -35.26 12.08 5.93
CA LEU A 11 -34.44 10.93 6.31
C LEU A 11 -34.10 10.02 5.12
N ILE A 12 -35.07 9.77 4.22
CA ILE A 12 -34.83 8.97 3.00
C ILE A 12 -33.86 9.68 2.07
N LEU A 13 -34.01 10.99 1.86
CA LEU A 13 -33.09 11.77 1.02
C LEU A 13 -31.68 11.80 1.61
N LEU A 14 -31.53 11.94 2.93
CA LEU A 14 -30.24 11.86 3.60
C LEU A 14 -29.60 10.47 3.45
N ALA A 15 -30.38 9.40 3.60
CA ALA A 15 -29.89 8.03 3.42
C ALA A 15 -29.44 7.79 1.97
N LEU A 16 -30.23 8.21 0.98
CA LEU A 16 -29.90 8.09 -0.44
C LEU A 16 -28.67 8.93 -0.81
N ALA A 17 -28.55 10.15 -0.27
CA ALA A 17 -27.36 10.98 -0.46
C ALA A 17 -26.10 10.31 0.14
N GLY A 18 -26.22 9.72 1.33
CA GLY A 18 -25.14 8.94 1.95
C GLY A 18 -24.72 7.73 1.11
N ILE A 19 -25.68 6.98 0.57
CA ILE A 19 -25.43 5.84 -0.33
C ILE A 19 -24.80 6.30 -1.65
N ALA A 20 -25.30 7.39 -2.24
CA ALA A 20 -24.74 7.94 -3.47
C ALA A 20 -23.30 8.41 -3.27
N VAL A 21 -22.99 9.07 -2.15
CA VAL A 21 -21.61 9.44 -1.79
C VAL A 21 -20.76 8.18 -1.57
N LEU A 22 -21.29 7.14 -0.93
CA LEU A 22 -20.57 5.88 -0.74
C LEU A 22 -20.16 5.22 -2.08
N ILE A 23 -21.07 5.22 -3.06
CA ILE A 23 -20.85 4.63 -4.39
C ILE A 23 -19.90 5.49 -5.23
N LEU A 24 -20.00 6.82 -5.11
CA LEU A 24 -19.20 7.77 -5.89
C LEU A 24 -17.82 8.04 -5.30
N LEU A 25 -17.56 7.62 -4.05
CA LEU A 25 -16.23 7.72 -3.48
C LEU A 25 -15.29 6.82 -4.30
N PRO A 26 -14.21 7.40 -4.87
CA PRO A 26 -13.28 6.64 -5.68
C PRO A 26 -12.79 5.44 -4.88
N GLY A 27 -13.01 4.25 -5.44
CA GLY A 27 -12.56 2.99 -4.88
C GLY A 27 -11.11 3.12 -4.43
N SER A 28 -10.83 2.62 -3.22
CA SER A 28 -9.49 2.61 -2.63
C SER A 28 -8.43 2.40 -3.71
N GLY A 29 -7.52 3.37 -3.84
CA GLY A 29 -6.59 3.44 -4.97
C GLY A 29 -6.00 2.07 -5.31
N SER A 30 -6.15 1.68 -6.58
CA SER A 30 -5.83 0.35 -7.09
C SER A 30 -4.53 -0.16 -6.49
N THR A 31 -4.61 -1.28 -5.79
CA THR A 31 -3.44 -2.05 -5.42
C THR A 31 -3.07 -2.94 -6.60
N TYR A 32 -1.78 -3.16 -6.77
CA TYR A 32 -1.19 -3.97 -7.82
C TYR A 32 -0.41 -5.09 -7.16
N ASP A 33 -0.54 -6.29 -7.72
CA ASP A 33 0.31 -7.41 -7.35
C ASP A 33 1.63 -7.27 -8.08
N VAL A 34 2.70 -7.39 -7.32
CA VAL A 34 4.08 -7.33 -7.78
C VAL A 34 4.72 -8.65 -7.48
N ALA A 35 5.35 -9.24 -8.48
CA ALA A 35 6.17 -10.42 -8.34
C ALA A 35 7.28 -10.33 -9.39
N ASP A 36 8.39 -9.69 -9.02
CA ASP A 36 9.53 -9.50 -9.89
C ASP A 36 10.79 -10.12 -9.28
N GLU A 37 11.68 -10.61 -10.13
CA GLU A 37 12.92 -11.26 -9.73
C GLU A 37 14.03 -10.83 -10.69
N THR A 38 15.13 -10.31 -10.15
CA THR A 38 16.25 -9.85 -10.95
C THR A 38 17.59 -10.25 -10.34
N ILE A 39 18.55 -10.57 -11.20
CA ILE A 39 19.91 -10.92 -10.78
C ILE A 39 20.78 -9.66 -10.87
N VAL A 40 21.29 -9.24 -9.72
CA VAL A 40 22.25 -8.14 -9.60
C VAL A 40 23.65 -8.73 -9.63
N ARG A 41 24.42 -8.39 -10.67
CA ARG A 41 25.77 -8.93 -10.89
C ARG A 41 26.82 -8.04 -10.21
N GLY A 42 27.88 -8.66 -9.70
CA GLY A 42 29.05 -7.95 -9.18
C GLY A 42 28.87 -7.30 -7.80
N VAL A 43 27.77 -7.59 -7.08
CA VAL A 43 27.55 -7.15 -5.70
C VAL A 43 27.42 -8.38 -4.81
N SER A 44 28.15 -8.40 -3.69
CA SER A 44 28.05 -9.47 -2.70
C SER A 44 26.72 -9.38 -1.94
N LEU A 45 26.22 -10.53 -1.46
CA LEU A 45 24.99 -10.59 -0.68
C LEU A 45 25.07 -9.69 0.57
N GLU A 46 26.19 -9.71 1.28
CA GLU A 46 26.39 -8.92 2.52
C GLU A 46 26.36 -7.42 2.26
N THR A 47 27.01 -6.95 1.18
CA THR A 47 26.98 -5.53 0.82
C THR A 47 25.59 -5.12 0.33
N ALA A 48 24.93 -5.96 -0.46
CA ALA A 48 23.56 -5.70 -0.89
C ALA A 48 22.59 -5.58 0.29
N ASP A 49 22.71 -6.49 1.27
CA ASP A 49 21.89 -6.52 2.49
C ASP A 49 22.09 -5.25 3.33
N GLN A 50 23.33 -4.86 3.64
CA GLN A 50 23.59 -3.65 4.44
C GLN A 50 23.04 -2.37 3.79
N VAL A 51 23.22 -2.21 2.48
CA VAL A 51 22.77 -0.98 1.81
C VAL A 51 21.25 -0.98 1.59
N LEU A 52 20.66 -2.14 1.29
CA LEU A 52 19.20 -2.26 1.20
C LEU A 52 18.52 -2.02 2.53
N PHE A 53 19.02 -2.58 3.64
CA PHE A 53 18.44 -2.34 4.96
C PHE A 53 18.35 -0.83 5.27
N ARG A 54 19.46 -0.12 5.04
CA ARG A 54 19.51 1.34 5.24
C ARG A 54 18.48 2.07 4.40
N GLU A 55 18.43 1.79 3.10
CA GLU A 55 17.57 2.54 2.18
C GLU A 55 16.09 2.18 2.32
N LEU A 56 15.78 0.91 2.58
CA LEU A 56 14.40 0.46 2.86
C LEU A 56 13.89 1.04 4.18
N SER A 57 14.76 1.24 5.18
CA SER A 57 14.38 1.92 6.43
C SER A 57 14.04 3.41 6.26
N GLU A 58 14.53 4.04 5.18
CA GLU A 58 14.27 5.44 4.86
C GLU A 58 13.05 5.65 3.93
N VAL A 59 12.39 4.57 3.50
CA VAL A 59 11.22 4.64 2.59
C VAL A 59 10.06 5.35 3.28
N ARG A 60 9.82 6.59 2.86
CA ARG A 60 8.71 7.41 3.40
C ARG A 60 7.36 6.79 3.11
N GLY A 61 6.56 6.62 4.16
CA GLY A 61 5.17 6.18 4.06
C GLY A 61 4.98 4.66 4.14
N MET A 62 6.06 3.89 4.27
CA MET A 62 6.04 2.50 4.68
C MET A 62 6.82 2.32 5.97
N THR A 63 6.46 1.30 6.72
CA THR A 63 7.18 0.87 7.91
C THR A 63 7.85 -0.45 7.61
N LEU A 64 9.14 -0.56 7.92
CA LEU A 64 9.84 -1.84 7.91
C LEU A 64 9.37 -2.66 9.12
N VAL A 65 8.61 -3.73 8.88
CA VAL A 65 8.02 -4.57 9.94
C VAL A 65 8.90 -5.75 10.27
N GLU A 66 9.55 -6.32 9.25
CA GLU A 66 10.48 -7.43 9.42
C GLU A 66 11.76 -7.16 8.62
N ALA A 67 12.90 -7.40 9.26
CA ALA A 67 14.20 -7.43 8.64
C ALA A 67 14.90 -8.72 9.11
N HIS A 68 14.79 -9.77 8.31
CA HIS A 68 15.57 -10.99 8.44
C HIS A 68 16.73 -10.94 7.47
N ALA A 69 17.80 -11.72 7.72
CA ALA A 69 18.96 -11.77 6.84
C ALA A 69 18.55 -12.05 5.39
N GLY A 70 18.68 -11.06 4.51
CA GLY A 70 18.23 -11.13 3.12
C GLY A 70 16.71 -11.12 2.92
N SER A 71 15.87 -10.68 3.87
CA SER A 71 14.43 -10.52 3.65
C SER A 71 13.86 -9.36 4.44
N TYR A 72 13.30 -8.39 3.73
CA TYR A 72 12.72 -7.17 4.27
C TYR A 72 11.24 -7.10 3.93
N THR A 73 10.40 -6.90 4.94
CA THR A 73 8.96 -6.72 4.78
C THR A 73 8.60 -5.28 5.08
N LEU A 74 8.21 -4.54 4.04
CA LEU A 74 7.65 -3.21 4.14
C LEU A 74 6.12 -3.29 4.21
N GLN A 75 5.53 -2.60 5.18
CA GLN A 75 4.09 -2.54 5.37
C GLN A 75 3.61 -1.10 5.40
N ARG A 76 2.46 -0.85 4.79
CA ARG A 76 1.71 0.39 4.94
C ARG A 76 0.30 0.07 5.40
N GLU A 77 -0.10 0.66 6.51
CA GLU A 77 -1.48 0.65 6.95
C GLU A 77 -2.17 1.93 6.50
N SER A 78 -3.33 1.80 5.86
CA SER A 78 -4.16 2.93 5.49
C SER A 78 -5.62 2.64 5.83
N ARG A 79 -6.33 3.64 6.37
CA ARG A 79 -7.79 3.56 6.51
C ARG A 79 -8.41 4.08 5.23
N PRO A 80 -9.38 3.36 4.64
CA PRO A 80 -10.01 3.83 3.43
C PRO A 80 -10.81 5.11 3.71
N GLY A 81 -10.73 6.10 2.82
CA GLY A 81 -11.39 7.41 3.01
C GLY A 81 -12.89 7.31 3.27
N TRP A 82 -13.56 6.32 2.65
CA TRP A 82 -14.99 6.09 2.82
C TRP A 82 -15.36 5.66 4.24
N ALA A 83 -14.46 5.03 5.00
CA ALA A 83 -14.74 4.63 6.37
C ALA A 83 -15.02 5.84 7.26
N TYR A 84 -14.33 6.96 7.01
CA TYR A 84 -14.58 8.23 7.71
C TYR A 84 -15.96 8.81 7.37
N VAL A 85 -16.36 8.73 6.10
CA VAL A 85 -17.67 9.21 5.65
C VAL A 85 -18.78 8.40 6.32
N VAL A 86 -18.69 7.07 6.28
CA VAL A 86 -19.66 6.19 6.96
C VAL A 86 -19.70 6.46 8.47
N ALA A 87 -18.54 6.69 9.10
CA ALA A 87 -18.47 7.01 10.52
C ALA A 87 -19.24 8.27 10.90
N ILE A 88 -19.22 9.30 10.04
CA ILE A 88 -19.93 10.56 10.26
C ILE A 88 -21.45 10.37 10.08
N PHE A 89 -21.88 9.69 9.01
CA PHE A 89 -23.30 9.56 8.69
C PHE A 89 -24.05 8.55 9.57
N LEU A 90 -23.39 7.46 10.00
CA LEU A 90 -24.01 6.39 10.78
C LEU A 90 -23.66 6.47 12.28
N PHE A 91 -23.22 7.62 12.78
CA PHE A 91 -22.85 7.76 14.19
C PHE A 91 -24.02 7.38 15.13
N PRO A 92 -23.79 6.56 16.17
CA PRO A 92 -22.49 6.05 16.64
C PRO A 92 -22.04 4.73 16.02
N LEU A 93 -22.94 3.97 15.36
CA LEU A 93 -22.63 2.66 14.76
C LEU A 93 -21.53 2.74 13.70
N GLY A 94 -21.44 3.86 12.98
CA GLY A 94 -20.45 4.10 11.94
C GLY A 94 -18.99 4.05 12.43
N LEU A 95 -18.73 4.23 13.72
CA LEU A 95 -17.37 4.18 14.28
C LEU A 95 -16.69 2.82 14.06
N VAL A 96 -17.46 1.74 13.98
CA VAL A 96 -16.94 0.38 13.71
C VAL A 96 -16.19 0.34 12.37
N PHE A 97 -16.59 1.14 11.39
CA PHE A 97 -15.93 1.17 10.08
C PHE A 97 -14.53 1.81 10.14
N LEU A 98 -14.24 2.65 11.13
CA LEU A 98 -12.89 3.18 11.33
C LEU A 98 -11.87 2.11 11.76
N LEU A 99 -12.35 0.94 12.21
CA LEU A 99 -11.51 -0.21 12.49
C LEU A 99 -11.06 -0.92 11.21
N MET A 100 -11.70 -0.67 10.07
CA MET A 100 -11.24 -1.22 8.80
C MET A 100 -9.90 -0.61 8.41
N LYS A 101 -8.88 -1.45 8.44
CA LYS A 101 -7.54 -1.14 7.94
C LYS A 101 -7.33 -1.87 6.62
N GLN A 102 -6.67 -1.18 5.71
CA GLN A 102 -6.11 -1.79 4.51
C GLN A 102 -4.61 -1.91 4.73
N GLU A 103 -4.13 -3.14 4.69
CA GLU A 103 -2.72 -3.45 4.75
C GLU A 103 -2.18 -3.63 3.34
N GLN A 104 -1.07 -2.97 3.07
CA GLN A 104 -0.25 -3.15 1.88
C GLN A 104 1.08 -3.70 2.35
N ARG A 105 1.56 -4.75 1.69
CA ARG A 105 2.79 -5.44 2.07
C ARG A 105 3.64 -5.67 0.83
N ILE A 106 4.91 -5.27 0.91
CA ILE A 106 5.94 -5.55 -0.10
C ILE A 106 7.07 -6.27 0.62
N GLN A 107 7.36 -7.48 0.18
CA GLN A 107 8.49 -8.27 0.63
C GLN A 107 9.61 -8.16 -0.40
N VAL A 108 10.80 -7.78 0.05
CA VAL A 108 12.03 -7.71 -0.72
C VAL A 108 12.97 -8.75 -0.15
N SER A 109 13.30 -9.80 -0.91
CA SER A 109 14.26 -10.81 -0.51
C SER A 109 15.49 -10.82 -1.40
N LEU A 110 16.61 -11.13 -0.77
CA LEU A 110 17.93 -11.30 -1.35
C LEU A 110 18.37 -12.74 -1.12
N SER A 111 18.89 -13.37 -2.17
CA SER A 111 19.54 -14.66 -2.04
C SER A 111 20.87 -14.67 -2.80
N ALA A 112 21.80 -15.51 -2.38
CA ALA A 112 23.06 -15.69 -3.08
C ALA A 112 22.80 -16.23 -4.50
N HIS A 113 23.60 -15.78 -5.47
CA HIS A 113 23.59 -16.28 -6.84
C HIS A 113 25.04 -16.44 -7.33
N GLU A 114 25.29 -17.38 -8.24
CA GLU A 114 26.66 -17.67 -8.74
C GLU A 114 27.37 -16.43 -9.31
N SER A 115 26.59 -15.50 -9.88
CA SER A 115 27.07 -14.27 -10.51
C SER A 115 26.93 -13.01 -9.64
N GLY A 116 26.52 -13.14 -8.37
CA GLY A 116 26.24 -12.00 -7.48
C GLY A 116 25.10 -12.27 -6.51
N CYS A 117 24.05 -11.46 -6.58
CA CYS A 117 22.88 -11.56 -5.70
C CYS A 117 21.59 -11.59 -6.52
N ARG A 118 20.62 -12.40 -6.08
CA ARG A 118 19.27 -12.43 -6.63
C ARG A 118 18.37 -11.62 -5.74
N LEU A 119 17.75 -10.60 -6.31
CA LEU A 119 16.75 -9.75 -5.69
C LEU A 119 15.37 -10.21 -6.15
N ARG A 120 14.48 -10.46 -5.19
CA ARG A 120 13.09 -10.81 -5.45
C ARG A 120 12.18 -9.85 -4.70
N VAL A 121 11.20 -9.28 -5.40
CA VAL A 121 10.22 -8.37 -4.82
C VAL A 121 8.84 -8.94 -5.05
N VAL A 122 8.12 -9.24 -3.97
CA VAL A 122 6.78 -9.82 -4.01
C VAL A 122 5.87 -9.04 -3.08
N GLY A 123 4.67 -8.69 -3.53
CA GLY A 123 3.71 -8.06 -2.64
C GLY A 123 2.51 -7.45 -3.32
N ARG A 124 1.71 -6.75 -2.53
CA ARG A 124 0.55 -5.98 -2.98
C ARG A 124 0.61 -4.58 -2.40
N ALA A 125 0.71 -3.59 -3.27
CA ALA A 125 0.77 -2.19 -2.89
C ALA A 125 0.23 -1.27 -3.99
N ARG A 126 0.07 0.02 -3.70
CA ARG A 126 -0.29 1.00 -4.72
C ARG A 126 0.87 1.21 -5.69
N ARG A 127 0.56 1.57 -6.93
CA ARG A 127 1.58 1.86 -7.96
C ARG A 127 2.66 2.83 -7.48
N ARG A 128 2.24 3.97 -6.88
CA ARG A 128 3.17 4.97 -6.32
C ARG A 128 4.12 4.38 -5.29
N ASP A 129 3.61 3.49 -4.45
CA ASP A 129 4.34 2.86 -3.36
C ASP A 129 5.36 1.85 -3.91
N ILE A 130 4.98 1.09 -4.95
CA ILE A 130 5.88 0.19 -5.68
C ILE A 130 6.96 0.99 -6.41
N ASP A 131 6.59 2.04 -7.14
CA ASP A 131 7.54 2.90 -7.88
C ASP A 131 8.54 3.57 -6.92
N HIS A 132 8.11 3.94 -5.71
CA HIS A 132 8.99 4.46 -4.68
C HIS A 132 10.01 3.40 -4.22
N VAL A 133 9.56 2.19 -3.88
CA VAL A 133 10.45 1.09 -3.50
C VAL A 133 11.41 0.75 -4.64
N ALA A 134 10.91 0.69 -5.88
CA ALA A 134 11.71 0.50 -7.07
C ALA A 134 12.82 1.53 -7.19
N SER A 135 12.48 2.81 -7.02
CA SER A 135 13.43 3.92 -7.12
C SER A 135 14.49 3.89 -6.02
N CYS A 136 14.15 3.43 -4.82
CA CYS A 136 15.11 3.24 -3.72
C CYS A 136 16.07 2.09 -4.04
N ILE A 137 15.54 0.96 -4.50
CA ILE A 137 16.37 -0.20 -4.89
C ILE A 137 17.31 0.17 -6.05
N SER A 138 16.81 0.84 -7.08
CA SER A 138 17.60 1.19 -8.27
C SER A 138 18.70 2.23 -8.01
N ARG A 139 18.62 2.99 -6.91
CA ARG A 139 19.70 3.91 -6.49
C ARG A 139 20.88 3.15 -5.90
N VAL A 140 20.60 2.02 -5.27
CA VAL A 140 21.57 1.23 -4.52
C VAL A 140 22.17 0.12 -5.37
N LEU A 141 21.30 -0.60 -6.07
CA LEU A 141 21.66 -1.75 -6.86
C LEU A 141 21.54 -1.38 -8.33
N PRO A 142 22.55 -1.69 -9.16
CA PRO A 142 22.48 -1.50 -10.60
C PRO A 142 21.58 -2.56 -11.21
N VAL A 143 20.27 -2.38 -11.06
CA VAL A 143 19.25 -3.31 -11.56
C VAL A 143 18.68 -2.74 -12.87
N PRO A 144 18.67 -3.52 -13.98
CA PRO A 144 17.90 -3.13 -15.16
C PRO A 144 16.42 -3.03 -14.76
N SER A 145 15.75 -1.94 -15.18
CA SER A 145 14.38 -1.53 -14.83
C SER A 145 13.53 -2.62 -14.17
N LEU A 146 13.37 -2.54 -12.84
CA LEU A 146 12.45 -3.36 -12.07
C LEU A 146 11.00 -2.96 -12.36
N PHE A 147 10.10 -3.95 -12.36
CA PHE A 147 8.64 -3.83 -12.49
C PHE A 147 8.15 -3.47 -13.90
N THR A 148 7.96 -4.50 -14.73
CA THR A 148 7.13 -4.40 -15.94
C THR A 148 5.69 -4.74 -15.55
N TYR A 149 4.82 -3.72 -15.45
CA TYR A 149 3.41 -3.84 -15.05
C TYR A 149 2.49 -4.20 -16.22
#